data_AF-A0A6M4AXT3-F1
#
_entry.id   AF-A0A6M4AXT3-F1
#
_cell.length_a   1.000
_cell.length_b   1.000
_cell.length_c   1.000
_cell.angle_alpha   90.00
_cell.angle_beta   90.00
_cell.angle_gamma   90.00
#
_symmetry.space_group_name_H-M   'P 1'
#
loop_
_entity.id
_entity.type
_entity.pdbx_description
1 polymer ?
#
loop_
_entity_poly.entity_id
_entity_poly.type
_entity_poly.pdbx_seq_one_letter_code
_entity_poly.pdbx_strand_id
1 'polypeptide(L)'
;MVAGSIDVQRLAAAWTTVAAGLRSDIGARAFDHWLKHVKPVSFDASSGLLTLSSPSAFIGEQIEKRFADRLRLAWLQVLPGLRTLAVNAHQRPANVVSAMPVAERRGNLPLHGSASVADHAPPQLDPRLTFDNFVQGRSNILALNAARRMAAVEAPQFHPLYLRAETGQGKTHLLHSIASATLARDTGARIILMSAEKFMMEFVGAMRANEMMAFKARLRAADLLLIDDLQFVIGKDSTQIELLHTFDDVMTSGGRLVVAADRLPHRLDGIDQRLLSRLAGGLVADIDPPDQDLRAAILERKAAALGVMVPTAVLDWIAHSFPRNVRELEGALNKLLAYAALTDTPIDLAMAQERLAETARGSRARITIEEIQRAVCAHYRIDKSEMASQRRTRAVARPRQVAMYLAKELTPRSFPEIGRRFGGRDHSTVIHAVRTIEALRVDDADLDTDIRRIRRALTA
;
A
#
# COMPACT_ATOMS: atom_id res chain seq x y z
N MET A 1 33.69 26.87 37.09
CA MET A 1 34.16 25.87 36.12
C MET A 1 33.17 25.82 34.98
N VAL A 2 33.53 26.40 33.85
CA VAL A 2 32.67 26.49 32.66
C VAL A 2 32.69 25.13 31.98
N ALA A 3 31.63 24.34 32.13
CA ALA A 3 31.48 23.07 31.44
C ALA A 3 31.26 23.35 29.95
N GLY A 4 32.28 23.06 29.13
CA GLY A 4 32.32 23.38 27.72
C GLY A 4 31.25 22.62 26.92
N SER A 5 30.41 23.37 26.21
CA SER A 5 29.60 22.83 25.12
C SER A 5 30.53 22.25 24.05
N ILE A 6 30.30 21.00 23.63
CA ILE A 6 31.03 20.44 22.49
C ILE A 6 30.59 21.21 21.23
N ASP A 7 31.56 21.72 20.48
CA ASP A 7 31.34 22.48 19.25
C ASP A 7 30.48 21.68 18.24
N VAL A 8 29.45 22.34 17.69
CA VAL A 8 28.47 21.78 16.74
C VAL A 8 29.17 21.20 15.51
N GLN A 9 30.30 21.76 15.10
CA GLN A 9 31.08 21.23 13.97
C GLN A 9 31.68 19.85 14.28
N ARG A 10 32.14 19.61 15.51
CA ARG A 10 32.66 18.29 15.93
C ARG A 10 31.54 17.26 16.03
N LEU A 11 30.34 17.67 16.45
CA LEU A 11 29.15 16.79 16.47
C LEU A 11 28.69 16.42 15.07
N ALA A 12 28.71 17.34 14.11
CA ALA A 12 28.39 17.06 12.72
C ALA A 12 29.38 16.07 12.08
N ALA A 13 30.67 16.20 12.37
CA ALA A 13 31.68 15.24 11.94
C ALA A 13 31.44 13.84 12.55
N ALA A 14 31.18 13.78 13.86
CA ALA A 14 30.84 12.53 14.57
C ALA A 14 29.58 11.85 14.01
N TRP A 15 28.56 12.63 13.63
CA TRP A 15 27.32 12.10 13.05
C TRP A 15 27.56 11.35 11.74
N THR A 16 28.57 11.72 10.96
CA THR A 16 28.86 11.03 9.68
C THR A 16 29.25 9.57 9.93
N THR A 17 30.07 9.32 10.95
CA THR A 17 30.48 7.98 11.37
C THR A 17 29.33 7.20 12.01
N VAL A 18 28.58 7.86 12.90
CA VAL A 18 27.40 7.26 13.57
C VAL A 18 26.31 6.89 12.57
N ALA A 19 26.05 7.75 11.58
CA ALA A 19 25.08 7.54 10.51
C ALA A 19 25.47 6.35 9.62
N ALA A 20 26.75 6.20 9.28
CA ALA A 20 27.23 5.07 8.49
C ALA A 20 27.01 3.73 9.23
N GLY A 21 27.33 3.67 10.53
CA GLY A 21 27.08 2.50 11.36
C GLY A 21 25.59 2.17 11.49
N LEU A 22 24.74 3.17 11.77
CA LEU A 22 23.30 3.01 11.87
C LEU A 22 22.69 2.55 10.54
N ARG A 23 23.15 3.08 9.40
CA ARG A 23 22.69 2.67 8.06
C ARG A 23 22.97 1.20 7.79
N SER A 24 24.10 0.67 8.28
CA SER A 24 24.44 -0.75 8.17
C SER A 24 23.60 -1.63 9.10
N ASP A 25 23.30 -1.17 10.31
CA ASP A 25 22.54 -1.92 11.33
C ASP A 25 21.03 -1.97 11.06
N ILE A 26 20.42 -0.84 10.70
CA ILE A 26 18.95 -0.74 10.49
C ILE A 26 18.54 -0.94 9.03
N GLY A 27 19.53 -1.00 8.12
CA GLY A 27 19.34 -1.12 6.69
C GLY A 27 19.09 0.22 5.98
N ALA A 28 19.60 0.33 4.75
CA ALA A 28 19.60 1.57 3.98
C ALA A 28 18.21 2.21 3.80
N ARG A 29 17.16 1.41 3.57
CA ARG A 29 15.79 1.91 3.37
C ARG A 29 15.19 2.54 4.63
N ALA A 30 15.36 1.90 5.78
CA ALA A 30 14.84 2.44 7.05
C ALA A 30 15.62 3.69 7.46
N PHE A 31 16.95 3.68 7.27
CA PHE A 31 17.78 4.85 7.50
C PHE A 31 17.40 6.04 6.61
N ASP A 32 17.22 5.80 5.31
CA ASP A 32 16.85 6.86 4.36
C ASP A 32 15.50 7.49 4.66
N HIS A 33 14.55 6.69 5.17
CA HIS A 33 13.22 7.17 5.49
C HIS A 33 13.16 7.92 6.83
N TRP A 34 13.87 7.46 7.86
CA TRP A 34 13.73 7.99 9.23
C TRP A 34 14.87 8.89 9.69
N LEU A 35 16.13 8.56 9.35
CA LEU A 35 17.30 9.15 9.99
C LEU A 35 18.15 10.03 9.06
N LYS A 36 17.94 9.98 7.74
CA LYS A 36 18.72 10.75 6.75
C LYS A 36 18.74 12.25 7.00
N HIS A 37 17.62 12.81 7.48
CA HIS A 37 17.48 14.24 7.71
C HIS A 37 17.69 14.65 9.17
N VAL A 38 18.15 13.73 10.03
CA VAL A 38 18.47 14.01 11.42
C VAL A 38 19.86 14.64 11.50
N LYS A 39 20.01 15.68 12.32
CA LYS A 39 21.32 16.32 12.56
C LYS A 39 21.52 16.62 14.04
N PRO A 40 22.72 16.40 14.61
CA PRO A 40 22.99 16.83 15.98
C PRO A 40 23.02 18.36 16.06
N VAL A 41 22.45 18.89 17.14
CA VAL A 41 22.31 20.33 17.40
C VAL A 41 23.27 20.77 18.50
N SER A 42 23.26 20.07 19.63
CA SER A 42 24.09 20.42 20.79
C SER A 42 24.30 19.23 21.70
N PHE A 43 25.41 19.22 22.42
CA PHE A 43 25.68 18.27 23.50
C PHE A 43 26.14 19.02 24.75
N ASP A 44 25.41 18.85 25.84
CA ASP A 44 25.78 19.37 27.15
C ASP A 44 26.54 18.30 27.93
N ALA A 45 27.85 18.53 28.12
CA ALA A 45 28.74 17.59 28.81
C ALA A 45 28.46 17.47 30.32
N SER A 46 27.77 18.44 30.92
CA SER A 46 27.44 18.44 32.35
C SER A 46 26.20 17.60 32.67
N SER A 47 25.14 17.71 31.85
CA SER A 47 23.92 16.89 31.98
C SER A 47 23.98 15.59 31.19
N GLY A 48 24.89 15.48 30.22
CA GLY A 48 24.99 14.35 29.29
C GLY A 48 23.84 14.30 28.27
N LEU A 49 23.19 15.43 27.99
CA LEU A 49 22.07 15.53 27.05
C LEU A 49 22.58 15.83 25.63
N LEU A 50 22.27 14.95 24.68
CA LEU A 50 22.42 15.20 23.24
C LEU A 50 21.08 15.60 22.63
N THR A 51 21.06 16.75 21.96
CA THR A 51 19.90 17.21 21.19
C THR A 51 20.12 16.97 19.72
N LEU A 52 19.20 16.23 19.10
CA LEU A 52 19.12 16.02 17.66
C LEU A 52 17.98 16.85 17.07
N SER A 53 18.10 17.23 15.81
CA SER A 53 17.05 17.89 15.03
C SER A 53 16.40 16.91 14.08
N SER A 54 15.08 17.01 13.94
CA SER A 54 14.25 16.25 13.01
C SER A 54 13.46 17.22 12.10
N PRO A 55 13.08 16.81 10.87
CA PRO A 55 12.27 17.63 9.97
C PRO A 55 10.90 18.02 10.53
N SER A 56 10.35 17.23 11.45
CA SER A 56 9.08 17.52 12.13
C SER A 56 9.06 16.92 13.54
N ALA A 57 8.20 17.45 14.41
CA ALA A 57 8.02 16.95 15.77
C ALA A 57 7.52 15.51 15.77
N PHE A 58 6.66 15.16 14.80
CA PHE A 58 6.18 13.79 14.60
C PHE A 58 7.31 12.82 14.23
N ILE A 59 8.17 13.19 13.28
CA ILE A 59 9.33 12.33 12.93
C ILE A 59 10.27 12.23 14.13
N GLY A 60 10.42 13.29 14.93
CA GLY A 60 11.22 13.29 16.16
C GLY A 60 10.69 12.29 17.19
N GLU A 61 9.39 12.35 17.50
CA GLU A 61 8.72 11.43 18.43
C GLU A 61 8.79 9.97 17.94
N GLN A 62 8.64 9.74 16.63
CA GLN A 62 8.78 8.38 16.06
C GLN A 62 10.23 7.88 16.10
N ILE A 63 11.22 8.77 15.92
CA ILE A 63 12.64 8.43 16.07
C ILE A 63 12.95 8.06 17.51
N GLU A 64 12.48 8.86 18.47
CA GLU A 64 12.64 8.54 19.90
C GLU A 64 11.97 7.21 20.24
N LYS A 65 10.74 6.98 19.79
CA LYS A 65 10.01 5.75 20.13
C LYS A 65 10.61 4.49 19.50
N ARG A 66 11.17 4.57 18.29
CA ARG A 66 11.61 3.40 17.51
C ARG A 66 13.11 3.17 17.52
N PHE A 67 13.90 4.23 17.66
CA PHE A 67 15.34 4.19 17.44
C PHE A 67 16.14 4.80 18.61
N ALA A 68 15.52 5.24 19.72
CA ALA A 68 16.23 5.84 20.85
C ALA A 68 17.37 4.95 21.37
N ASP A 69 17.11 3.66 21.61
CA ASP A 69 18.15 2.75 22.14
C ASP A 69 19.30 2.58 21.16
N ARG A 70 19.00 2.43 19.86
CA ARG A 70 20.02 2.28 18.80
C ARG A 70 20.83 3.55 18.61
N LEU A 71 20.17 4.71 18.61
CA LEU A 71 20.82 6.01 18.55
C LEU A 71 21.71 6.24 19.77
N ARG A 72 21.23 5.91 20.96
CA ARG A 72 22.00 6.03 22.20
C ARG A 72 23.24 5.14 22.18
N LEU A 73 23.10 3.87 21.79
CA LEU A 73 24.23 2.94 21.68
C LEU A 73 25.27 3.40 20.64
N ALA A 74 24.81 3.87 19.48
CA ALA A 74 25.69 4.35 18.43
C ALA A 74 26.44 5.64 18.84
N TRP A 75 25.76 6.55 19.57
CA TRP A 75 26.39 7.77 20.07
C TRP A 75 27.29 7.55 21.28
N LEU A 76 27.03 6.55 22.14
CA LEU A 76 27.89 6.22 23.29
C LEU A 76 29.32 5.81 22.89
N GLN A 77 29.49 5.22 21.69
CA GLN A 77 30.80 4.88 21.16
C GLN A 77 31.66 6.11 20.82
N VAL A 78 31.02 7.26 20.58
CA VAL A 78 31.68 8.51 20.17
C VAL A 78 31.65 9.56 21.28
N LEU A 79 30.64 9.53 22.14
CA LEU A 79 30.42 10.41 23.29
C LEU A 79 30.25 9.57 24.56
N PRO A 80 31.34 9.23 25.28
CA PRO A 80 31.30 8.38 26.47
C PRO A 80 30.45 8.94 27.63
N GLY A 81 30.15 10.25 27.61
CA GLY A 81 29.35 10.95 28.61
C GLY A 81 27.85 11.05 28.31
N LEU A 82 27.34 10.39 27.25
CA LEU A 82 25.94 10.46 26.86
C LEU A 82 25.00 9.77 27.86
N ARG A 83 24.07 10.52 28.45
CA ARG A 83 23.06 10.01 29.39
C ARG A 83 21.66 10.01 28.79
N THR A 84 21.31 11.09 28.09
CA THR A 84 19.95 11.30 27.57
C THR A 84 20.02 11.83 26.15
N LEU A 85 19.06 11.43 25.31
CA LEU A 85 18.93 11.88 23.93
C LEU A 85 17.54 12.48 23.74
N ALA A 86 17.47 13.66 23.14
CA ALA A 86 16.23 14.34 22.80
C ALA A 86 16.24 14.73 21.32
N VAL A 87 15.11 14.54 20.62
CA VAL A 87 14.94 14.84 19.19
C VAL A 87 13.90 15.93 19.01
N ASN A 88 14.36 17.15 18.73
CA ASN A 88 13.52 18.32 18.55
C ASN A 88 13.26 18.59 17.07
N ALA A 89 12.09 19.16 16.74
CA ALA A 89 11.80 19.61 15.38
C ALA A 89 12.62 20.85 15.03
N HIS A 90 13.03 21.02 13.76
CA HIS A 90 13.58 22.29 13.27
C HIS A 90 12.56 23.42 13.47
N GLN A 91 12.77 24.28 14.47
CA GLN A 91 12.26 25.65 14.43
C GLN A 91 13.29 26.50 13.69
N ARG A 92 12.92 27.05 12.53
CA ARG A 92 13.68 28.17 11.96
C ARG A 92 13.57 29.34 12.95
N PRO A 93 14.69 29.96 13.38
CA PRO A 93 14.61 31.16 14.21
C PRO A 93 14.05 32.30 13.37
N ALA A 94 12.90 32.83 13.77
CA ALA A 94 12.43 34.13 13.31
C ALA A 94 13.39 35.19 13.88
N ASN A 95 14.09 35.90 13.02
CA ASN A 95 14.94 37.01 13.43
C ASN A 95 14.07 38.17 13.95
N VAL A 96 14.23 38.41 15.26
CA VAL A 96 14.25 39.68 16.00
C VAL A 96 13.58 40.89 15.33
N VAL A 97 12.46 41.32 15.90
CA VAL A 97 12.17 42.75 16.08
C VAL A 97 11.85 42.97 17.56
N SER A 98 12.61 43.88 18.16
CA SER A 98 12.58 44.22 19.59
C SER A 98 11.23 44.76 20.08
N ALA A 99 10.97 44.39 21.33
CA ALA A 99 9.98 44.84 22.31
C ALA A 99 9.32 46.22 22.13
N MET A 100 8.02 46.29 22.49
CA MET A 100 7.51 47.13 23.60
C MET A 100 6.10 46.65 24.06
N PRO A 101 5.66 46.98 25.30
CA PRO A 101 4.75 46.16 26.09
C PRO A 101 3.26 46.46 25.86
N VAL A 102 2.46 45.42 26.15
CA VAL A 102 0.99 45.41 26.12
C VAL A 102 0.43 46.35 27.19
N ALA A 103 -0.28 47.39 26.77
CA ALA A 103 -1.21 48.14 27.61
C ALA A 103 -2.65 47.71 27.28
N GLU A 104 -3.37 47.31 28.32
CA GLU A 104 -4.78 46.90 28.30
C GLU A 104 -5.68 47.96 27.66
N ARG A 105 -6.55 47.53 26.73
CA ARG A 105 -7.89 48.13 26.57
C ARG A 105 -8.93 47.07 26.26
N ARG A 106 -9.84 46.89 27.21
CA ARG A 106 -11.18 46.35 27.04
C ARG A 106 -11.94 47.18 26.00
N GLY A 107 -12.73 46.55 25.13
CA GLY A 107 -13.76 47.26 24.38
C GLY A 107 -14.24 46.58 23.10
N ASN A 108 -15.43 45.99 23.20
CA ASN A 108 -16.44 45.77 22.16
C ASN A 108 -16.17 44.81 20.99
N LEU A 109 -16.94 43.72 21.02
CA LEU A 109 -17.48 43.02 19.84
C LEU A 109 -18.17 44.01 18.90
N PRO A 110 -18.06 43.77 17.59
CA PRO A 110 -19.25 43.60 16.78
C PRO A 110 -19.33 42.18 16.22
N LEU A 111 -20.51 41.59 16.39
CA LEU A 111 -20.99 40.43 15.64
C LEU A 111 -21.10 40.77 14.14
N HIS A 112 -20.92 39.74 13.32
CA HIS A 112 -21.06 39.66 11.86
C HIS A 112 -19.89 40.16 11.01
N GLY A 113 -19.15 39.18 10.49
CA GLY A 113 -18.27 39.35 9.34
C GLY A 113 -17.64 38.02 9.01
N SER A 114 -18.26 37.30 8.06
CA SER A 114 -17.66 36.25 7.21
C SER A 114 -16.64 35.33 7.89
N ALA A 115 -17.04 34.07 8.14
CA ALA A 115 -16.06 32.99 8.12
C ALA A 115 -15.39 33.02 6.74
N SER A 116 -14.29 33.77 6.65
CA SER A 116 -13.36 33.70 5.53
C SER A 116 -13.09 32.23 5.33
N VAL A 117 -13.52 31.73 4.18
CA VAL A 117 -13.27 30.41 3.64
C VAL A 117 -11.75 30.23 3.64
N ALA A 118 -11.23 29.74 4.76
CA ALA A 118 -9.80 29.54 4.94
C ALA A 118 -9.42 28.35 4.06
N ASP A 119 -8.73 28.68 2.97
CA ASP A 119 -7.89 27.81 2.13
C ASP A 119 -8.41 26.39 1.91
N HIS A 120 -9.40 26.26 1.04
CA HIS A 120 -9.59 25.02 0.29
C HIS A 120 -8.50 24.92 -0.78
N ALA A 121 -7.24 24.72 -0.36
CA ALA A 121 -6.19 24.38 -1.30
C ALA A 121 -6.61 23.10 -2.05
N PRO A 122 -6.60 23.11 -3.39
CA PRO A 122 -6.99 21.94 -4.17
C PRO A 122 -6.14 20.73 -3.76
N PRO A 123 -6.69 19.51 -3.83
CA PRO A 123 -5.94 18.31 -3.48
C PRO A 123 -4.65 18.24 -4.30
N GLN A 124 -3.56 17.77 -3.68
CA GLN A 124 -2.33 17.49 -4.42
C GLN A 124 -2.58 16.26 -5.32
N LEU A 125 -2.86 16.52 -6.59
CA LEU A 125 -3.11 15.48 -7.58
C LEU A 125 -1.81 15.13 -8.33
N ASP A 126 -1.58 13.84 -8.54
CA ASP A 126 -0.53 13.38 -9.46
C ASP A 126 -1.02 13.58 -10.90
N PRO A 127 -0.36 14.44 -11.72
CA PRO A 127 -0.79 14.74 -13.09
C PRO A 127 -0.70 13.53 -14.03
N ARG A 128 -0.04 12.45 -13.62
CA ARG A 128 0.04 11.21 -14.40
C ARG A 128 -1.20 10.35 -14.24
N LEU A 129 -1.96 10.51 -13.16
CA LEU A 129 -3.10 9.69 -12.80
C LEU A 129 -4.41 10.30 -13.32
N THR A 130 -4.59 10.28 -14.64
CA THR A 130 -5.77 10.80 -15.35
C THR A 130 -6.53 9.69 -16.08
N PHE A 131 -7.78 9.96 -16.49
CA PHE A 131 -8.56 8.98 -17.28
C PHE A 131 -7.90 8.64 -18.62
N ASP A 132 -7.19 9.58 -19.24
CA ASP A 132 -6.52 9.37 -20.53
C ASP A 132 -5.33 8.40 -20.43
N ASN A 133 -4.69 8.37 -19.26
CA ASN A 133 -3.60 7.45 -18.96
C ASN A 133 -4.07 6.13 -18.36
N PHE A 134 -5.37 5.97 -18.07
CA PHE A 134 -5.94 4.73 -17.56
C PHE A 134 -6.35 3.82 -18.73
N VAL A 135 -5.60 2.74 -18.94
CA VAL A 135 -5.89 1.80 -20.03
C VAL A 135 -7.09 0.92 -19.67
N GLN A 136 -8.11 0.96 -20.52
CA GLN A 136 -9.32 0.17 -20.37
C GLN A 136 -9.08 -1.27 -20.84
N GLY A 137 -9.60 -2.23 -20.09
CA GLY A 137 -9.74 -3.62 -20.51
C GLY A 137 -10.93 -4.30 -19.84
N ARG A 138 -11.14 -5.58 -20.12
CA ARG A 138 -12.31 -6.33 -19.64
C ARG A 138 -12.39 -6.37 -18.11
N SER A 139 -11.24 -6.41 -17.44
CA SER A 139 -11.14 -6.52 -15.98
C SER A 139 -11.43 -5.22 -15.22
N ASN A 140 -11.48 -4.06 -15.90
CA ASN A 140 -11.59 -2.75 -15.24
C ASN A 140 -12.64 -1.82 -15.87
N ILE A 141 -13.33 -2.25 -16.93
CA ILE A 141 -14.28 -1.42 -17.69
C ILE A 141 -15.43 -0.88 -16.84
N LEU A 142 -15.99 -1.69 -15.93
CA LEU A 142 -17.07 -1.26 -15.05
C LEU A 142 -16.60 -0.16 -14.10
N ALA A 143 -15.46 -0.37 -13.43
CA ALA A 143 -14.88 0.61 -12.52
C ALA A 143 -14.50 1.91 -13.23
N LEU A 144 -13.92 1.83 -14.43
CA LEU A 144 -13.58 3.01 -15.22
C LEU A 144 -14.82 3.81 -15.62
N ASN A 145 -15.85 3.15 -16.13
CA ASN A 145 -17.10 3.81 -16.54
C ASN A 145 -17.84 4.41 -15.34
N ALA A 146 -17.86 3.70 -14.21
CA ALA A 146 -18.42 4.19 -12.96
C ALA A 146 -17.67 5.44 -12.46
N ALA A 147 -16.33 5.40 -12.49
CA ALA A 147 -15.49 6.54 -12.13
C ALA A 147 -15.75 7.75 -13.03
N ARG A 148 -15.85 7.55 -14.36
CA ARG A 148 -16.23 8.62 -15.30
C ARG A 148 -17.61 9.20 -14.99
N ARG A 149 -18.58 8.38 -14.62
CA ARG A 149 -19.93 8.84 -14.21
C ARG A 149 -19.87 9.65 -12.92
N MET A 150 -19.08 9.22 -11.94
CA MET A 150 -18.83 9.98 -10.69
C MET A 150 -18.11 11.30 -10.94
N ALA A 151 -17.38 11.43 -12.03
CA ALA A 151 -16.73 12.66 -12.44
C ALA A 151 -17.60 13.54 -13.36
N ALA A 152 -18.75 13.09 -13.87
CA ALA A 152 -19.55 13.82 -14.88
C ALA A 152 -20.34 15.01 -14.30
N VAL A 153 -20.89 15.91 -15.13
CA VAL A 153 -21.75 17.02 -14.65
C VAL A 153 -23.03 16.47 -14.02
N GLU A 154 -23.67 15.55 -14.72
CA GLU A 154 -24.94 14.94 -14.33
C GLU A 154 -24.82 14.21 -12.99
N ALA A 155 -25.92 14.21 -12.22
CA ALA A 155 -26.00 13.38 -11.03
C ALA A 155 -25.75 11.90 -11.41
N PRO A 156 -24.89 11.19 -10.66
CA PRO A 156 -24.65 9.78 -10.93
C PRO A 156 -25.93 8.99 -10.62
N GLN A 157 -26.17 7.93 -11.40
CA GLN A 157 -27.35 7.06 -11.21
C GLN A 157 -27.24 6.16 -9.98
N PHE A 158 -26.04 6.10 -9.40
CA PHE A 158 -25.69 5.33 -8.23
C PHE A 158 -24.86 6.23 -7.32
N HIS A 159 -25.00 6.04 -6.02
CA HIS A 159 -24.18 6.72 -5.03
C HIS A 159 -24.36 6.01 -3.68
N PRO A 160 -23.28 5.75 -2.93
CA PRO A 160 -21.86 6.02 -3.24
C PRO A 160 -21.27 5.10 -4.33
N LEU A 161 -20.04 5.38 -4.77
CA LEU A 161 -19.23 4.44 -5.57
C LEU A 161 -18.20 3.74 -4.67
N TYR A 162 -18.18 2.41 -4.69
CA TYR A 162 -17.19 1.61 -4.00
C TYR A 162 -16.28 0.90 -5.02
N LEU A 163 -14.98 1.21 -5.00
CA LEU A 163 -13.97 0.59 -5.86
C LEU A 163 -13.25 -0.55 -5.11
N ARG A 164 -13.42 -1.77 -5.60
CA ARG A 164 -12.81 -2.97 -5.01
C ARG A 164 -11.71 -3.50 -5.91
N ALA A 165 -10.49 -3.54 -5.39
CA ALA A 165 -9.36 -4.18 -6.10
C ALA A 165 -8.24 -4.54 -5.14
N GLU A 166 -7.42 -5.53 -5.45
CA GLU A 166 -6.20 -5.75 -4.67
C GLU A 166 -5.19 -4.60 -4.87
N THR A 167 -4.05 -4.70 -4.20
CA THR A 167 -2.98 -3.72 -4.31
C THR A 167 -2.44 -3.66 -5.75
N GLY A 168 -2.27 -2.43 -6.26
CA GLY A 168 -1.61 -2.22 -7.55
C GLY A 168 -2.47 -2.52 -8.78
N GLN A 169 -3.80 -2.48 -8.67
CA GLN A 169 -4.72 -2.67 -9.81
C GLN A 169 -5.36 -1.38 -10.34
N GLY A 170 -5.06 -0.22 -9.74
CA GLY A 170 -5.49 1.09 -10.28
C GLY A 170 -6.55 1.84 -9.46
N LYS A 171 -6.86 1.42 -8.22
CA LYS A 171 -7.80 2.14 -7.32
C LYS A 171 -7.43 3.63 -7.15
N THR A 172 -6.20 3.87 -6.70
CA THR A 172 -5.66 5.22 -6.52
C THR A 172 -5.65 6.00 -7.82
N HIS A 173 -5.33 5.35 -8.96
CA HIS A 173 -5.39 6.01 -10.28
C HIS A 173 -6.81 6.50 -10.57
N LEU A 174 -7.84 5.65 -10.42
CA LEU A 174 -9.22 6.07 -10.64
C LEU A 174 -9.67 7.19 -9.69
N LEU A 175 -9.31 7.14 -8.39
CA LEU A 175 -9.62 8.23 -7.45
C LEU A 175 -9.02 9.56 -7.91
N HIS A 176 -7.74 9.56 -8.29
CA HIS A 176 -7.07 10.73 -8.83
C HIS A 176 -7.70 11.20 -10.15
N SER A 177 -8.07 10.29 -11.04
CA SER A 177 -8.76 10.62 -12.30
C SER A 177 -10.09 11.31 -12.07
N ILE A 178 -10.88 10.84 -11.09
CA ILE A 178 -12.16 11.46 -10.72
C ILE A 178 -11.93 12.88 -10.20
N ALA A 179 -10.96 13.06 -9.29
CA ALA A 179 -10.61 14.37 -8.75
C ALA A 179 -10.14 15.33 -9.85
N SER A 180 -9.22 14.89 -10.70
CA SER A 180 -8.63 15.69 -11.78
C SER A 180 -9.69 16.12 -12.80
N ALA A 181 -10.55 15.19 -13.25
CA ALA A 181 -11.63 15.51 -14.18
C ALA A 181 -12.70 16.43 -13.56
N THR A 182 -12.95 16.32 -12.26
CA THR A 182 -13.87 17.22 -11.55
C THR A 182 -13.28 18.63 -11.47
N LEU A 183 -12.01 18.76 -11.10
CA LEU A 183 -11.32 20.05 -11.00
C LEU A 183 -11.13 20.73 -12.36
N ALA A 184 -10.89 19.96 -13.42
CA ALA A 184 -10.77 20.48 -14.78
C ALA A 184 -12.08 21.11 -15.29
N ARG A 185 -13.23 20.63 -14.80
CA ARG A 185 -14.54 21.22 -15.08
C ARG A 185 -14.84 22.41 -14.18
N ASP A 186 -14.65 22.22 -12.88
CA ASP A 186 -15.03 23.17 -11.86
C ASP A 186 -13.86 23.39 -10.91
N THR A 187 -13.14 24.48 -11.16
CA THR A 187 -11.98 24.88 -10.35
C THR A 187 -12.38 25.32 -8.93
N GLY A 188 -13.67 25.58 -8.68
CA GLY A 188 -14.21 25.95 -7.38
C GLY A 188 -14.73 24.76 -6.56
N ALA A 189 -14.78 23.55 -7.14
CA ALA A 189 -15.29 22.36 -6.46
C ALA A 189 -14.43 22.01 -5.24
N ARG A 190 -15.08 21.76 -4.09
CA ARG A 190 -14.43 21.35 -2.85
C ARG A 190 -14.18 19.85 -2.87
N ILE A 191 -13.00 19.47 -3.37
CA ILE A 191 -12.60 18.07 -3.51
C ILE A 191 -11.68 17.67 -2.36
N ILE A 192 -12.02 16.59 -1.66
CA ILE A 192 -11.17 15.99 -0.63
C ILE A 192 -10.76 14.60 -1.08
N LEU A 193 -9.45 14.40 -1.23
CA LEU A 193 -8.82 13.11 -1.50
C LEU A 193 -7.87 12.76 -0.36
N MET A 194 -8.11 11.62 0.30
CA MET A 194 -7.27 11.13 1.38
C MET A 194 -7.37 9.62 1.54
N SER A 195 -6.36 9.00 2.17
CA SER A 195 -6.48 7.63 2.64
C SER A 195 -7.26 7.57 3.95
N ALA A 196 -7.86 6.42 4.27
CA ALA A 196 -8.51 6.19 5.55
C ALA A 196 -7.53 6.31 6.74
N GLU A 197 -6.24 5.98 6.54
CA GLU A 197 -5.18 6.23 7.51
C GLU A 197 -4.97 7.73 7.76
N LYS A 198 -4.92 8.54 6.69
CA LYS A 198 -4.79 10.00 6.81
C LYS A 198 -6.00 10.60 7.52
N PHE A 199 -7.21 10.14 7.20
CA PHE A 199 -8.43 10.51 7.92
C PHE A 199 -8.29 10.22 9.43
N MET A 200 -7.86 9.01 9.79
CA MET A 200 -7.64 8.63 11.20
C MET A 200 -6.64 9.55 11.89
N MET A 201 -5.50 9.84 11.23
CA MET A 201 -4.48 10.74 11.78
C MET A 201 -5.01 12.15 11.99
N GLU A 202 -5.71 12.71 11.00
CA GLU A 202 -6.30 14.05 11.09
C GLU A 202 -7.40 14.11 12.16
N PHE A 203 -8.23 13.07 12.28
CA PHE A 203 -9.26 12.96 13.32
C PHE A 203 -8.65 12.96 14.72
N VAL A 204 -7.63 12.11 14.97
CA VAL A 204 -6.94 12.08 16.27
C VAL A 204 -6.22 13.40 16.55
N GLY A 205 -5.63 14.02 15.53
CA GLY A 205 -5.01 15.35 15.64
C GLY A 205 -6.02 16.41 16.07
N ALA A 206 -7.17 16.48 15.39
CA ALA A 206 -8.24 17.43 15.70
C ALA A 206 -8.84 17.21 17.10
N MET A 207 -8.94 15.95 17.55
CA MET A 207 -9.33 15.64 18.93
C MET A 207 -8.35 16.23 19.94
N ARG A 208 -7.03 16.06 19.73
CA ARG A 208 -5.99 16.57 20.64
C ARG A 208 -5.91 18.09 20.64
N ALA A 209 -6.13 18.73 19.49
CA ALA A 209 -6.08 20.17 19.33
C ALA A 209 -7.40 20.87 19.71
N ASN A 210 -8.46 20.12 20.06
CA ASN A 210 -9.81 20.63 20.28
C ASN A 210 -10.42 21.34 19.04
N GLU A 211 -10.03 20.89 17.84
CA GLU A 211 -10.44 21.44 16.54
C GLU A 211 -11.47 20.53 15.81
N MET A 212 -12.14 19.66 16.55
CA MET A 212 -13.08 18.67 16.01
C MET A 212 -14.19 19.28 15.14
N MET A 213 -14.68 20.47 15.50
CA MET A 213 -15.73 21.14 14.73
C MET A 213 -15.21 21.62 13.37
N ALA A 214 -13.99 22.15 13.31
CA ALA A 214 -13.36 22.58 12.06
C ALA A 214 -13.08 21.38 11.15
N PHE A 215 -12.58 20.28 11.73
CA PHE A 215 -12.36 19.02 11.01
C PHE A 215 -13.66 18.52 10.35
N LYS A 216 -14.76 18.44 11.11
CA LYS A 216 -16.08 18.04 10.62
C LYS A 216 -16.61 18.98 9.54
N ALA A 217 -16.56 20.28 9.79
CA ALA A 217 -17.06 21.29 8.85
C ALA A 217 -16.36 21.18 7.49
N ARG A 218 -15.03 21.01 7.49
CA ARG A 218 -14.24 20.86 6.26
C ARG A 218 -14.66 19.62 5.46
N LEU A 219 -14.82 18.46 6.11
CA LEU A 219 -15.17 17.22 5.42
C LEU A 219 -16.60 17.23 4.89
N ARG A 220 -17.56 17.75 5.67
CA ARG A 220 -18.97 17.85 5.30
C ARG A 220 -19.24 18.85 4.19
N ALA A 221 -18.35 19.82 4.03
CA ALA A 221 -18.37 20.79 2.94
C ALA A 221 -17.86 20.21 1.61
N ALA A 222 -17.40 18.96 1.54
CA ALA A 222 -16.90 18.41 0.30
C ALA A 222 -18.01 18.17 -0.73
N ASP A 223 -17.84 18.73 -1.93
CA ASP A 223 -18.69 18.40 -3.08
C ASP A 223 -18.31 17.01 -3.65
N LEU A 224 -17.07 16.58 -3.39
CA LEU A 224 -16.54 15.26 -3.72
C LEU A 224 -15.58 14.77 -2.63
N LEU A 225 -15.94 13.69 -1.95
CA LEU A 225 -15.12 12.99 -0.96
C LEU A 225 -14.63 11.65 -1.52
N LEU A 226 -13.30 11.51 -1.61
CA LEU A 226 -12.60 10.34 -2.12
C LEU A 226 -11.75 9.73 -0.98
N ILE A 227 -12.09 8.52 -0.55
CA ILE A 227 -11.37 7.79 0.49
C ILE A 227 -10.65 6.59 -0.11
N ASP A 228 -9.32 6.54 0.00
CA ASP A 228 -8.51 5.37 -0.41
C ASP A 228 -8.24 4.43 0.78
N ASP A 229 -8.03 3.16 0.47
CA ASP A 229 -7.66 2.08 1.39
C ASP A 229 -8.46 2.03 2.72
N LEU A 230 -9.80 1.90 2.61
CA LEU A 230 -10.71 1.80 3.76
C LEU A 230 -10.31 0.71 4.78
N GLN A 231 -9.66 -0.36 4.35
CA GLN A 231 -9.21 -1.44 5.23
C GLN A 231 -8.28 -0.98 6.38
N PHE A 232 -7.64 0.20 6.28
CA PHE A 232 -6.76 0.70 7.35
C PHE A 232 -7.47 1.17 8.62
N VAL A 233 -8.80 1.35 8.58
CA VAL A 233 -9.58 1.69 9.79
C VAL A 233 -10.16 0.47 10.52
N ILE A 234 -9.82 -0.76 10.10
CA ILE A 234 -10.23 -1.99 10.80
C ILE A 234 -9.74 -1.96 12.26
N GLY A 235 -10.65 -2.21 13.21
CA GLY A 235 -10.38 -2.16 14.65
C GLY A 235 -10.15 -0.76 15.21
N LYS A 236 -10.58 0.30 14.50
CA LYS A 236 -10.51 1.71 14.92
C LYS A 236 -11.92 2.28 15.10
N ASP A 237 -12.65 1.76 16.08
CA ASP A 237 -14.09 2.00 16.27
C ASP A 237 -14.48 3.48 16.27
N SER A 238 -13.76 4.33 16.99
CA SER A 238 -14.04 5.79 17.02
C SER A 238 -13.88 6.45 15.65
N THR A 239 -12.89 6.02 14.87
CA THR A 239 -12.64 6.51 13.51
C THR A 239 -13.72 6.01 12.55
N GLN A 240 -14.15 4.76 12.68
CA GLN A 240 -15.22 4.19 11.87
C GLN A 240 -16.56 4.90 12.11
N ILE A 241 -16.89 5.20 13.36
CA ILE A 241 -18.10 5.97 13.72
C ILE A 241 -18.04 7.37 13.10
N GLU A 242 -16.88 8.03 13.17
CA GLU A 242 -16.74 9.36 12.57
C GLU A 242 -16.80 9.32 11.03
N LEU A 243 -16.23 8.30 10.39
CA LEU A 243 -16.39 8.06 8.95
C LEU A 243 -17.86 7.85 8.57
N LEU A 244 -18.60 7.07 9.36
CA LEU A 244 -20.03 6.83 9.14
C LEU A 244 -20.81 8.14 9.13
N HIS A 245 -20.61 9.00 10.14
CA HIS A 245 -21.26 10.31 10.18
C HIS A 245 -20.83 11.21 9.02
N THR A 246 -19.53 11.23 8.71
CA THR A 246 -19.00 12.01 7.58
C THR A 246 -19.64 11.57 6.26
N PHE A 247 -19.78 10.26 6.04
CA PHE A 247 -20.40 9.72 4.84
C PHE A 247 -21.88 10.09 4.78
N ASP A 248 -22.63 9.85 5.85
CA ASP A 248 -24.06 10.18 5.90
C ASP A 248 -24.29 11.68 5.62
N ASP A 249 -23.46 12.57 6.18
CA ASP A 249 -23.56 14.02 5.96
C ASP A 249 -23.23 14.43 4.52
N VAL A 250 -22.12 13.93 3.96
CA VAL A 250 -21.74 14.20 2.56
C VAL A 250 -22.81 13.67 1.60
N MET A 251 -23.39 12.51 1.88
CA MET A 251 -24.42 11.96 1.03
C MET A 251 -25.73 12.76 1.11
N THR A 252 -26.10 13.21 2.30
CA THR A 252 -27.32 13.99 2.52
C THR A 252 -27.21 15.42 1.94
N SER A 253 -26.01 16.00 1.91
CA SER A 253 -25.77 17.32 1.32
C SER A 253 -25.70 17.32 -0.22
N GLY A 254 -25.82 16.14 -0.86
CA GLY A 254 -25.69 15.98 -2.31
C GLY A 254 -24.23 15.87 -2.80
N GLY A 255 -23.26 15.84 -1.88
CA GLY A 255 -21.86 15.59 -2.18
C GLY A 255 -21.62 14.16 -2.68
N ARG A 256 -20.63 13.99 -3.56
CA ARG A 256 -20.29 12.70 -4.15
C ARG A 256 -19.32 11.95 -3.25
N LEU A 257 -19.61 10.67 -2.99
CA LEU A 257 -18.76 9.80 -2.17
C LEU A 257 -18.19 8.67 -3.02
N VAL A 258 -16.87 8.53 -3.03
CA VAL A 258 -16.15 7.39 -3.62
C VAL A 258 -15.22 6.81 -2.59
N VAL A 259 -15.30 5.50 -2.39
CA VAL A 259 -14.48 4.77 -1.42
C VAL A 259 -13.77 3.62 -2.11
N ALA A 260 -12.48 3.44 -1.84
CA ALA A 260 -11.70 2.35 -2.37
C ALA A 260 -11.20 1.42 -1.26
N ALA A 261 -11.18 0.12 -1.53
CA ALA A 261 -10.68 -0.88 -0.58
C ALA A 261 -10.11 -2.11 -1.30
N ASP A 262 -9.43 -2.97 -0.53
CA ASP A 262 -8.85 -4.22 -1.03
C ASP A 262 -9.85 -5.38 -1.17
N ARG A 263 -11.03 -5.27 -0.57
CA ARG A 263 -12.05 -6.34 -0.49
C ARG A 263 -13.44 -5.80 -0.73
N LEU A 264 -14.38 -6.72 -1.00
CA LEU A 264 -15.81 -6.40 -1.06
C LEU A 264 -16.31 -5.97 0.32
N PRO A 265 -17.35 -5.12 0.42
CA PRO A 265 -17.86 -4.64 1.71
C PRO A 265 -18.13 -5.78 2.70
N HIS A 266 -18.84 -6.83 2.29
CA HIS A 266 -19.17 -7.98 3.14
C HIS A 266 -17.98 -8.87 3.56
N ARG A 267 -16.76 -8.61 3.04
CA ARG A 267 -15.52 -9.33 3.39
C ARG A 267 -14.52 -8.47 4.17
N LEU A 268 -14.91 -7.26 4.55
CA LEU A 268 -14.13 -6.38 5.42
C LEU A 268 -14.47 -6.66 6.89
N ASP A 269 -13.94 -7.77 7.41
CA ASP A 269 -14.11 -8.14 8.81
C ASP A 269 -13.54 -7.04 9.73
N GLY A 270 -14.31 -6.65 10.75
CA GLY A 270 -13.90 -5.62 11.71
C GLY A 270 -14.18 -4.17 11.28
N ILE A 271 -14.99 -3.96 10.24
CA ILE A 271 -15.64 -2.67 9.93
C ILE A 271 -17.10 -2.70 10.41
N ASP A 272 -17.60 -1.58 10.96
CA ASP A 272 -18.98 -1.39 11.39
C ASP A 272 -19.96 -1.74 10.24
N GLN A 273 -20.93 -2.62 10.55
CA GLN A 273 -21.90 -3.12 9.58
C GLN A 273 -22.75 -2.02 8.94
N ARG A 274 -22.99 -0.92 9.65
CA ARG A 274 -23.70 0.23 9.09
C ARG A 274 -22.88 0.85 7.96
N LEU A 275 -21.59 1.08 8.17
CA LEU A 275 -20.70 1.63 7.15
C LEU A 275 -20.65 0.73 5.92
N LEU A 276 -20.52 -0.58 6.11
CA LEU A 276 -20.56 -1.56 5.01
C LEU A 276 -21.90 -1.55 4.27
N SER A 277 -23.02 -1.46 5.00
CA SER A 277 -24.36 -1.38 4.43
C SER A 277 -24.56 -0.12 3.58
N ARG A 278 -24.05 1.06 4.02
CA ARG A 278 -24.09 2.29 3.22
C ARG A 278 -23.33 2.13 1.91
N LEU A 279 -22.11 1.59 2.00
CA LEU A 279 -21.25 1.41 0.83
C LEU A 279 -21.82 0.39 -0.16
N ALA A 280 -22.45 -0.68 0.34
CA ALA A 280 -23.10 -1.70 -0.47
C ALA A 280 -24.43 -1.23 -1.10
N GLY A 281 -25.06 -0.18 -0.56
CA GLY A 281 -26.29 0.39 -1.12
C GLY A 281 -26.09 1.19 -2.41
N GLY A 282 -24.84 1.56 -2.73
CA GLY A 282 -24.45 2.21 -3.97
C GLY A 282 -24.01 1.24 -5.07
N LEU A 283 -23.05 1.65 -5.90
CA LEU A 283 -22.42 0.76 -6.88
C LEU A 283 -21.10 0.22 -6.33
N VAL A 284 -21.00 -1.11 -6.26
CA VAL A 284 -19.73 -1.82 -6.00
C VAL A 284 -19.12 -2.18 -7.35
N ALA A 285 -18.03 -1.51 -7.71
CA ALA A 285 -17.31 -1.73 -8.96
C ALA A 285 -15.96 -2.41 -8.70
N ASP A 286 -15.84 -3.56 -9.33
CA ASP A 286 -14.71 -4.46 -9.20
C ASP A 286 -13.64 -4.13 -10.25
N ILE A 287 -12.38 -4.12 -9.83
CA ILE A 287 -11.20 -4.14 -10.70
C ILE A 287 -10.50 -5.47 -10.43
N ASP A 288 -10.41 -6.29 -11.48
CA ASP A 288 -9.76 -7.59 -11.43
C ASP A 288 -8.36 -7.51 -12.08
N PRO A 289 -7.46 -8.48 -11.79
CA PRO A 289 -6.13 -8.50 -12.37
C PRO A 289 -6.17 -8.39 -13.89
N PRO A 290 -5.29 -7.57 -14.50
CA PRO A 290 -5.28 -7.36 -15.94
C PRO A 290 -4.90 -8.65 -16.67
N ASP A 291 -5.58 -8.93 -17.78
CA ASP A 291 -5.16 -9.98 -18.72
C ASP A 291 -3.87 -9.59 -19.46
N GLN A 292 -3.31 -10.52 -20.24
CA GLN A 292 -2.04 -10.29 -20.93
C GLN A 292 -2.10 -9.09 -21.89
N ASP A 293 -3.20 -8.98 -22.64
CA ASP A 293 -3.41 -7.92 -23.61
C ASP A 293 -3.48 -6.55 -22.91
N LEU A 294 -4.22 -6.45 -21.80
CA LEU A 294 -4.29 -5.24 -21.00
C LEU A 294 -2.92 -4.89 -20.39
N ARG A 295 -2.13 -5.87 -19.94
CA ARG A 295 -0.77 -5.61 -19.42
C ARG A 295 0.15 -5.05 -20.50
N ALA A 296 0.13 -5.61 -21.72
CA ALA A 296 0.90 -5.09 -22.84
C ALA A 296 0.48 -3.65 -23.18
N ALA A 297 -0.82 -3.39 -23.30
CA ALA A 297 -1.35 -2.05 -23.59
C ALA A 297 -1.01 -1.02 -22.50
N ILE A 298 -1.00 -1.41 -21.22
CA ILE A 298 -0.54 -0.56 -20.12
C ILE A 298 0.94 -0.18 -20.30
N LEU A 299 1.79 -1.16 -20.59
CA LEU A 299 3.22 -0.92 -20.81
C LEU A 299 3.48 -0.01 -22.01
N GLU A 300 2.78 -0.23 -23.13
CA GLU A 300 2.86 0.62 -24.32
C GLU A 300 2.45 2.06 -24.01
N ARG A 301 1.30 2.26 -23.34
CA ARG A 301 0.84 3.59 -22.92
C ARG A 301 1.86 4.26 -22.00
N LYS A 302 2.49 3.50 -21.09
CA LYS A 302 3.49 4.03 -20.17
C LYS A 302 4.77 4.44 -20.90
N ALA A 303 5.26 3.62 -21.83
CA ALA A 303 6.44 3.93 -22.64
C ALA A 303 6.19 5.17 -23.51
N ALA A 304 5.01 5.26 -24.14
CA ALA A 304 4.60 6.42 -24.93
C ALA A 304 4.50 7.70 -24.09
N ALA A 305 3.93 7.63 -22.88
CA ALA A 305 3.86 8.77 -21.96
C ALA A 305 5.25 9.26 -21.48
N LEU A 306 6.25 8.39 -21.49
CA LEU A 306 7.64 8.73 -21.18
C LEU A 306 8.45 9.17 -22.41
N GLY A 307 7.88 9.07 -23.62
CA GLY A 307 8.57 9.39 -24.87
C GLY A 307 9.71 8.42 -25.21
N VAL A 308 9.69 7.19 -24.68
CA VAL A 308 10.74 6.19 -24.90
C VAL A 308 10.26 5.10 -25.83
N MET A 309 11.07 4.79 -26.85
CA MET A 309 10.83 3.66 -27.74
C MET A 309 11.31 2.37 -27.08
N VAL A 310 10.38 1.45 -26.83
CA VAL A 310 10.68 0.11 -26.30
C VAL A 310 10.19 -0.92 -27.31
N PRO A 311 11.03 -1.89 -27.73
CA PRO A 311 10.60 -2.91 -28.68
C PRO A 311 9.40 -3.72 -28.16
N THR A 312 8.42 -4.01 -29.03
CA THR A 312 7.21 -4.77 -28.67
C THR A 312 7.55 -6.11 -28.02
N ALA A 313 8.56 -6.82 -28.52
CA ALA A 313 9.02 -8.09 -27.94
C ALA A 313 9.46 -7.96 -26.46
N VAL A 314 10.01 -6.81 -26.07
CA VAL A 314 10.37 -6.52 -24.67
C VAL A 314 9.12 -6.27 -23.85
N LEU A 315 8.17 -5.49 -24.35
CA LEU A 315 6.90 -5.20 -23.67
C LEU A 315 6.09 -6.49 -23.45
N ASP A 316 5.98 -7.33 -24.48
CA ASP A 316 5.31 -8.63 -24.42
C ASP A 316 5.98 -9.54 -23.39
N TRP A 317 7.31 -9.57 -23.36
CA TRP A 317 8.04 -10.38 -22.40
C TRP A 317 7.81 -9.90 -20.96
N ILE A 318 7.79 -8.59 -20.71
CA ILE A 318 7.47 -8.03 -19.39
C ILE A 318 6.01 -8.33 -19.03
N ALA A 319 5.06 -8.13 -19.95
CA ALA A 319 3.65 -8.43 -19.74
C ALA A 319 3.40 -9.91 -19.41
N HIS A 320 4.16 -10.83 -20.00
CA HIS A 320 4.09 -12.25 -19.68
C HIS A 320 4.77 -12.59 -18.35
N SER A 321 5.90 -11.95 -18.05
CA SER A 321 6.73 -12.28 -16.88
C SER A 321 6.21 -11.74 -15.55
N PHE A 322 5.36 -10.69 -15.57
CA PHE A 322 4.85 -10.00 -14.38
C PHE A 322 3.31 -9.98 -14.33
N PRO A 323 2.64 -11.12 -14.05
CA PRO A 323 1.19 -11.24 -14.17
C PRO A 323 0.38 -10.72 -12.97
N ARG A 324 1.01 -10.46 -11.81
CA ARG A 324 0.28 -10.28 -10.53
C ARG A 324 -0.50 -8.97 -10.41
N ASN A 325 0.15 -7.85 -10.67
CA ASN A 325 -0.44 -6.52 -10.53
C ASN A 325 0.30 -5.50 -11.39
N VAL A 326 -0.38 -4.40 -11.71
CA VAL A 326 0.14 -3.34 -12.58
C VAL A 326 1.35 -2.65 -11.95
N ARG A 327 1.45 -2.60 -10.63
CA ARG A 327 2.60 -1.97 -9.95
C ARG A 327 3.91 -2.73 -10.18
N GLU A 328 3.89 -4.06 -10.11
CA GLU A 328 5.07 -4.89 -10.44
C GLU A 328 5.45 -4.75 -11.92
N LEU A 329 4.45 -4.73 -12.80
CA LEU A 329 4.59 -4.55 -14.23
C LEU A 329 5.27 -3.21 -14.58
N GLU A 330 4.75 -2.10 -14.05
CA GLU A 330 5.34 -0.77 -14.21
C GLU A 330 6.72 -0.67 -13.56
N GLY A 331 6.91 -1.33 -12.41
CA GLY A 331 8.20 -1.38 -11.71
C GLY A 331 9.27 -2.07 -12.56
N ALA A 332 8.93 -3.14 -13.27
CA ALA A 332 9.83 -3.84 -14.18
C ALA A 332 10.23 -2.96 -15.36
N LEU A 333 9.27 -2.30 -16.01
CA LEU A 333 9.55 -1.34 -17.08
C LEU A 333 10.44 -0.21 -16.60
N ASN A 334 10.09 0.45 -15.49
CA ASN A 334 10.87 1.56 -14.94
C ASN A 334 12.31 1.14 -14.61
N LYS A 335 12.51 -0.07 -14.07
CA LYS A 335 13.84 -0.61 -13.78
C LYS A 335 14.66 -0.82 -15.05
N LEU A 336 14.03 -1.35 -16.11
CA LEU A 336 14.69 -1.54 -17.40
C LEU A 336 15.07 -0.21 -18.05
N LEU A 337 14.14 0.74 -18.08
CA LEU A 337 14.37 2.09 -18.62
C LEU A 337 15.48 2.82 -17.85
N ALA A 338 15.45 2.76 -16.52
CA ALA A 338 16.47 3.38 -15.69
C ALA A 338 17.85 2.76 -15.94
N TYR A 339 17.92 1.44 -16.09
CA TYR A 339 19.19 0.77 -16.40
C TYR A 339 19.72 1.21 -17.77
N ALA A 340 18.90 1.14 -18.82
CA ALA A 340 19.28 1.58 -20.17
C ALA A 340 19.77 3.03 -20.21
N ALA A 341 19.09 3.94 -19.49
CA ALA A 341 19.49 5.34 -19.38
C ALA A 341 20.81 5.54 -18.62
N LEU A 342 21.11 4.70 -17.62
CA LEU A 342 22.33 4.80 -16.80
C LEU A 342 23.55 4.16 -17.48
N THR A 343 23.35 3.15 -18.33
CA THR A 343 24.43 2.44 -19.03
C THR A 343 24.59 2.85 -20.49
N ASP A 344 23.73 3.75 -20.99
CA ASP A 344 23.69 4.21 -22.38
C ASP A 344 23.65 3.03 -23.38
N THR A 345 22.86 2.02 -23.05
CA THR A 345 22.71 0.81 -23.86
C THR A 345 21.29 0.71 -24.41
N PRO A 346 21.12 0.27 -25.67
CA PRO A 346 19.80 0.11 -26.26
C PRO A 346 18.99 -0.95 -25.50
N ILE A 347 17.67 -0.75 -25.47
CA ILE A 347 16.75 -1.70 -24.85
C ILE A 347 16.47 -2.82 -25.84
N ASP A 348 16.87 -4.04 -25.49
CA ASP A 348 16.54 -5.25 -26.24
C ASP A 348 16.03 -6.37 -25.32
N LEU A 349 15.59 -7.48 -25.94
CA LEU A 349 15.04 -8.61 -25.20
C LEU A 349 16.08 -9.30 -24.32
N ALA A 350 17.35 -9.35 -24.74
CA ALA A 350 18.43 -9.98 -23.99
C ALA A 350 18.69 -9.22 -22.68
N MET A 351 18.78 -7.89 -22.75
CA MET A 351 18.90 -7.00 -21.60
C MET A 351 17.72 -7.17 -20.64
N ALA A 352 16.49 -7.19 -21.16
CA ALA A 352 15.29 -7.38 -20.33
C ALA A 352 15.33 -8.71 -19.58
N GLN A 353 15.65 -9.80 -20.27
CA GLN A 353 15.76 -11.14 -19.68
C GLN A 353 16.87 -11.21 -18.62
N GLU A 354 18.07 -10.71 -18.92
CA GLU A 354 19.19 -10.73 -17.97
C GLU A 354 18.88 -9.91 -16.71
N ARG A 355 18.39 -8.67 -16.87
CA ARG A 355 18.23 -7.71 -15.76
C ARG A 355 16.99 -7.93 -14.91
N LEU A 356 15.95 -8.54 -15.48
CA LEU A 356 14.68 -8.77 -14.82
C LEU A 356 14.45 -10.23 -14.42
N ALA A 357 15.29 -11.19 -14.82
CA ALA A 357 15.10 -12.63 -14.54
C ALA A 357 14.82 -12.96 -13.06
N GLU A 358 15.56 -12.40 -12.12
CA GLU A 358 15.34 -12.68 -10.69
C GLU A 358 14.01 -12.08 -10.19
N THR A 359 13.71 -10.85 -10.59
CA THR A 359 12.46 -10.18 -10.22
C THR A 359 11.24 -10.86 -10.85
N ALA A 360 11.36 -11.29 -12.11
CA ALA A 360 10.35 -12.07 -12.83
C ALA A 360 10.09 -13.43 -12.16
N ARG A 361 11.15 -14.15 -11.76
CA ARG A 361 11.02 -15.40 -10.98
C ARG A 361 10.28 -15.18 -9.66
N GLY A 362 10.54 -14.07 -8.99
CA GLY A 362 9.80 -13.67 -7.78
C GLY A 362 8.37 -13.19 -8.05
N SER A 363 8.09 -12.71 -9.26
CA SER A 363 6.79 -12.18 -9.70
C SER A 363 5.79 -13.27 -10.11
N ARG A 364 6.27 -14.37 -10.69
CA ARG A 364 5.39 -15.52 -11.02
C ARG A 364 4.57 -15.93 -9.79
N ALA A 365 3.27 -16.12 -10.00
CA ALA A 365 2.37 -16.57 -8.95
C ALA A 365 2.94 -17.85 -8.34
N ARG A 366 3.23 -17.83 -7.03
CA ARG A 366 3.61 -19.06 -6.34
C ARG A 366 2.37 -19.92 -6.33
N ILE A 367 2.46 -21.11 -6.93
CA ILE A 367 1.39 -22.09 -6.91
C ILE A 367 0.93 -22.26 -5.45
N THR A 368 -0.34 -22.03 -5.20
CA THR A 368 -0.93 -22.16 -3.87
C THR A 368 -1.47 -23.58 -3.68
N ILE A 369 -1.56 -24.03 -2.42
CA ILE A 369 -2.19 -25.33 -2.11
C ILE A 369 -3.65 -25.36 -2.61
N GLU A 370 -4.32 -24.21 -2.62
CA GLU A 370 -5.70 -24.09 -3.05
C GLU A 370 -5.86 -24.25 -4.58
N GLU A 371 -4.95 -23.70 -5.38
CA GLU A 371 -4.90 -23.94 -6.82
C GLU A 371 -4.60 -25.40 -7.13
N ILE A 372 -3.69 -26.02 -6.39
CA ILE A 372 -3.38 -27.45 -6.52
C ILE A 372 -4.64 -28.30 -6.22
N GLN A 373 -5.34 -28.01 -5.12
CA GLN A 373 -6.59 -28.69 -4.79
C GLN A 373 -7.60 -28.54 -5.92
N ARG A 374 -7.78 -27.33 -6.47
CA ARG A 374 -8.71 -27.06 -7.57
C ARG A 374 -8.34 -27.83 -8.84
N ALA A 375 -7.07 -27.83 -9.24
CA ALA A 375 -6.58 -28.52 -10.43
C ALA A 375 -6.75 -30.03 -10.30
N VAL A 376 -6.43 -30.61 -9.14
CA VAL A 376 -6.62 -32.03 -8.86
C VAL A 376 -8.10 -32.40 -8.83
N CYS A 377 -8.95 -31.59 -8.19
CA CYS A 377 -10.40 -31.77 -8.17
C CYS A 377 -10.99 -31.77 -9.58
N ALA A 378 -10.58 -30.83 -10.43
CA ALA A 378 -11.04 -30.73 -11.81
C ALA A 378 -10.63 -31.97 -12.64
N HIS A 379 -9.38 -32.44 -12.47
CA HIS A 379 -8.87 -33.62 -13.18
C HIS A 379 -9.61 -34.91 -12.78
N TYR A 380 -9.76 -35.16 -11.47
CA TYR A 380 -10.39 -36.37 -10.95
C TYR A 380 -11.92 -36.27 -10.80
N ARG A 381 -12.51 -35.11 -11.14
CA ARG A 381 -13.94 -34.82 -11.04
C ARG A 381 -14.51 -35.07 -9.64
N ILE A 382 -13.81 -34.56 -8.62
CA ILE A 382 -14.26 -34.61 -7.22
C ILE A 382 -14.45 -33.20 -6.66
N ASP A 383 -15.38 -33.07 -5.71
CA ASP A 383 -15.61 -31.79 -5.03
C ASP A 383 -14.44 -31.38 -4.14
N LYS A 384 -14.19 -30.08 -4.03
CA LYS A 384 -13.13 -29.54 -3.16
C LYS A 384 -13.34 -29.90 -1.68
N SER A 385 -14.59 -30.03 -1.23
CA SER A 385 -14.92 -30.46 0.13
C SER A 385 -14.34 -31.86 0.46
N GLU A 386 -14.20 -32.72 -0.54
CA GLU A 386 -13.62 -34.05 -0.39
C GLU A 386 -12.11 -34.03 -0.05
N MET A 387 -11.42 -32.92 -0.34
CA MET A 387 -10.02 -32.75 0.09
C MET A 387 -9.89 -32.65 1.62
N ALA A 388 -10.92 -32.16 2.31
CA ALA A 388 -10.97 -32.07 3.77
C ALA A 388 -11.69 -33.27 4.43
N SER A 389 -12.56 -33.97 3.69
CA SER A 389 -13.35 -35.14 4.12
C SER A 389 -12.52 -36.26 4.76
N GLN A 390 -13.05 -36.97 5.76
CA GLN A 390 -12.40 -38.14 6.37
C GLN A 390 -12.54 -39.43 5.54
N ARG A 391 -13.29 -39.40 4.42
CA ARG A 391 -13.51 -40.57 3.55
C ARG A 391 -12.17 -41.14 3.04
N ARG A 392 -12.05 -42.47 3.14
CA ARG A 392 -10.85 -43.26 2.77
C ARG A 392 -11.02 -44.08 1.49
N THR A 393 -12.14 -43.95 0.80
CA THR A 393 -12.38 -44.63 -0.49
C THR A 393 -11.30 -44.23 -1.51
N ARG A 394 -10.81 -45.17 -2.31
CA ARG A 394 -9.70 -44.94 -3.26
C ARG A 394 -9.96 -43.75 -4.19
N ALA A 395 -11.21 -43.61 -4.66
CA ALA A 395 -11.67 -42.52 -5.53
C ALA A 395 -11.48 -41.12 -4.93
N VAL A 396 -11.40 -40.99 -3.61
CA VAL A 396 -11.15 -39.71 -2.93
C VAL A 396 -9.74 -39.64 -2.33
N ALA A 397 -9.28 -40.75 -1.74
CA ALA A 397 -7.98 -40.81 -1.09
C ALA A 397 -6.82 -40.61 -2.07
N ARG A 398 -6.90 -41.18 -3.29
CA ARG A 398 -5.84 -41.04 -4.32
C ARG A 398 -5.70 -39.61 -4.81
N PRO A 399 -6.76 -38.92 -5.28
CA PRO A 399 -6.66 -37.51 -5.65
C PRO A 399 -6.12 -36.64 -4.50
N ARG A 400 -6.56 -36.89 -3.26
CA ARG A 400 -6.07 -36.15 -2.09
C ARG A 400 -4.56 -36.35 -1.86
N GLN A 401 -4.07 -37.58 -2.00
CA GLN A 401 -2.64 -37.89 -1.91
C GLN A 401 -1.85 -37.20 -3.02
N VAL A 402 -2.36 -37.21 -4.26
CA VAL A 402 -1.77 -36.48 -5.39
C VAL A 402 -1.69 -34.98 -5.10
N ALA A 403 -2.75 -34.38 -4.55
CA ALA A 403 -2.77 -32.98 -4.17
C ALA A 403 -1.74 -32.66 -3.06
N MET A 404 -1.58 -33.52 -2.07
CA MET A 404 -0.55 -33.38 -1.03
C MET A 404 0.87 -33.50 -1.59
N TYR A 405 1.09 -34.44 -2.50
CA TYR A 405 2.36 -34.63 -3.21
C TYR A 405 2.74 -33.39 -4.02
N LEU A 406 1.84 -32.92 -4.88
CA LEU A 406 2.03 -31.70 -5.66
C LEU A 406 2.20 -30.47 -4.77
N ALA A 407 1.47 -30.36 -3.67
CA ALA A 407 1.63 -29.28 -2.70
C ALA A 407 3.02 -29.28 -2.07
N LYS A 408 3.61 -30.47 -1.85
CA LYS A 408 4.95 -30.56 -1.26
C LYS A 408 6.05 -30.18 -2.25
N GLU A 409 5.87 -30.48 -3.53
CA GLU A 409 6.86 -30.16 -4.57
C GLU A 409 6.76 -28.72 -5.11
N LEU A 410 5.53 -28.24 -5.33
CA LEU A 410 5.29 -26.98 -6.05
C LEU A 410 5.16 -25.77 -5.11
N THR A 411 5.22 -25.99 -3.80
CA THR A 411 5.08 -24.92 -2.80
C THR A 411 6.15 -25.02 -1.71
N PRO A 412 6.57 -23.89 -1.09
CA PRO A 412 7.56 -23.91 -0.01
C PRO A 412 6.98 -24.36 1.34
N ARG A 413 5.76 -24.92 1.38
CA ARG A 413 5.05 -25.23 2.62
C ARG A 413 5.63 -26.48 3.30
N SER A 414 5.65 -26.44 4.62
CA SER A 414 6.03 -27.57 5.46
C SER A 414 4.92 -28.62 5.53
N PHE A 415 5.26 -29.88 5.83
CA PHE A 415 4.26 -30.96 5.99
C PHE A 415 3.12 -30.61 6.97
N PRO A 416 3.36 -29.96 8.13
CA PRO A 416 2.28 -29.52 9.02
C PRO A 416 1.39 -28.42 8.43
N GLU A 417 1.94 -27.49 7.65
CA GLU A 417 1.15 -26.46 6.96
C GLU A 417 0.27 -27.05 5.86
N ILE A 418 0.80 -28.04 5.12
CA ILE A 418 0.04 -28.78 4.11
C ILE A 418 -1.11 -29.51 4.80
N GLY A 419 -0.83 -30.29 5.85
CA GLY A 419 -1.85 -31.06 6.58
C GLY A 419 -3.02 -30.21 7.09
N ARG A 420 -2.73 -29.00 7.61
CA ARG A 420 -3.74 -28.01 8.00
C ARG A 420 -4.71 -27.64 6.87
N ARG A 421 -4.22 -27.53 5.63
CA ARG A 421 -5.03 -27.20 4.43
C ARG A 421 -5.83 -28.38 3.88
N PHE A 422 -5.61 -29.58 4.38
CA PHE A 422 -6.39 -30.78 4.05
C PHE A 422 -7.18 -31.25 5.28
N GLY A 423 -8.02 -30.38 5.86
CA GLY A 423 -8.91 -30.75 6.96
C GLY A 423 -8.21 -31.00 8.30
N GLY A 424 -7.11 -30.29 8.59
CA GLY A 424 -6.43 -30.40 9.90
C GLY A 424 -5.65 -31.70 10.11
N ARG A 425 -5.17 -32.34 9.03
CA ARG A 425 -4.45 -33.61 9.12
C ARG A 425 -3.06 -33.47 9.69
N ASP A 426 -2.62 -34.50 10.40
CA ASP A 426 -1.25 -34.60 10.91
C ASP A 426 -0.20 -34.63 9.80
N HIS A 427 0.96 -34.06 10.10
CA HIS A 427 2.10 -34.02 9.18
C HIS A 427 2.54 -35.43 8.71
N SER A 428 2.40 -36.45 9.56
CA SER A 428 2.68 -37.85 9.24
C SER A 428 1.79 -38.39 8.11
N THR A 429 0.54 -37.95 8.05
CA THR A 429 -0.39 -38.31 6.96
C THR A 429 0.08 -37.75 5.62
N VAL A 430 0.61 -36.52 5.63
CA VAL A 430 1.15 -35.87 4.42
C VAL A 430 2.43 -36.57 3.96
N ILE A 431 3.33 -36.92 4.88
CA ILE A 431 4.55 -37.68 4.56
C ILE A 431 4.19 -39.03 3.95
N HIS A 432 3.23 -39.75 4.54
CA HIS A 432 2.76 -41.02 4.00
C HIS A 432 2.17 -40.85 2.59
N ALA A 433 1.35 -39.82 2.37
CA ALA A 433 0.77 -39.52 1.07
C ALA A 433 1.86 -39.26 0.00
N VAL A 434 2.86 -38.44 0.32
CA VAL A 434 3.98 -38.12 -0.58
C VAL A 434 4.74 -39.39 -0.96
N ARG A 435 5.19 -40.18 0.02
CA ARG A 435 5.92 -41.44 -0.23
C ARG A 435 5.09 -42.45 -1.03
N THR A 436 3.80 -42.52 -0.75
CA THR A 436 2.87 -43.40 -1.48
C THR A 436 2.82 -43.02 -2.96
N ILE A 437 2.67 -41.73 -3.27
CA ILE A 437 2.63 -41.25 -4.66
C ILE A 437 3.99 -41.41 -5.34
N GLU A 438 5.09 -41.14 -4.66
CA GLU A 438 6.44 -41.36 -5.21
C GLU A 438 6.66 -42.82 -5.63
N ALA A 439 6.28 -43.78 -4.80
CA ALA A 439 6.37 -45.20 -5.13
C ALA A 439 5.48 -45.57 -6.33
N LEU A 440 4.22 -45.13 -6.33
CA LEU A 440 3.27 -45.49 -7.38
C LEU A 440 3.58 -44.85 -8.72
N ARG A 441 4.25 -43.70 -8.77
CA ARG A 441 4.67 -43.10 -10.04
C ARG A 441 5.68 -43.96 -10.80
N VAL A 442 6.38 -44.87 -10.11
CA VAL A 442 7.29 -45.84 -10.73
C VAL A 442 6.50 -46.99 -11.34
N ASP A 443 5.45 -47.46 -10.64
CA ASP A 443 4.74 -48.69 -10.98
C ASP A 443 3.47 -48.46 -11.83
N ASP A 444 2.90 -47.25 -11.81
CA ASP A 444 1.62 -46.89 -12.45
C ASP A 444 1.81 -45.73 -13.45
N ALA A 445 1.94 -46.08 -14.73
CA ALA A 445 2.19 -45.15 -15.82
C ALA A 445 1.02 -44.18 -16.09
N ASP A 446 -0.22 -44.61 -15.80
CA ASP A 446 -1.41 -43.78 -15.97
C ASP A 446 -1.44 -42.70 -14.88
N LEU A 447 -1.15 -43.08 -13.63
CA LEU A 447 -1.03 -42.12 -12.52
C LEU A 447 0.10 -41.10 -12.78
N ASP A 448 1.24 -41.52 -13.30
CA ASP A 448 2.33 -40.60 -13.62
C ASP A 448 1.95 -39.63 -14.75
N THR A 449 1.21 -40.09 -15.75
CA THR A 449 0.68 -39.26 -16.83
C THR A 449 -0.31 -38.22 -16.31
N ASP A 450 -1.22 -38.63 -15.42
CA ASP A 450 -2.16 -37.74 -14.72
C ASP A 450 -1.43 -36.64 -13.96
N ILE A 451 -0.43 -37.01 -13.15
CA ILE A 451 0.37 -36.06 -12.35
C ILE A 451 1.10 -35.08 -13.26
N ARG A 452 1.67 -35.53 -14.38
CA ARG A 452 2.32 -34.66 -15.37
C ARG A 452 1.32 -33.69 -16.02
N ARG A 453 0.10 -34.14 -16.33
CA ARG A 453 -0.95 -33.28 -16.90
C ARG A 453 -1.39 -32.20 -15.90
N ILE A 454 -1.65 -32.59 -14.65
CA ILE A 454 -2.03 -31.65 -13.58
C ILE A 454 -0.90 -30.65 -13.33
N ARG A 455 0.36 -31.12 -13.27
CA ARG A 455 1.52 -30.24 -13.10
C ARG A 455 1.63 -29.21 -14.22
N ARG A 456 1.49 -29.63 -15.49
CA ARG A 456 1.50 -28.71 -16.63
C ARG A 456 0.40 -27.65 -16.53
N ALA A 457 -0.82 -28.05 -16.14
CA ALA A 457 -1.93 -27.11 -15.96
C ALA A 457 -1.72 -26.10 -14.81
N LEU A 458 -0.83 -26.42 -13.85
CA LEU A 458 -0.47 -25.53 -12.73
C LEU A 458 0.72 -24.61 -13.03
N THR A 459 1.55 -24.96 -14.02
CA THR A 459 2.79 -24.23 -14.35
C THR A 459 2.77 -23.53 -15.71
N ALA A 460 1.75 -23.79 -16.53
CA ALA A 460 1.43 -23.04 -17.73
C ALA A 460 0.73 -21.73 -17.34
#